data_AF-F8PWG3-F1
#
_entry.id   AF-F8PWG3-F1
#
_cell.length_a   1.000
_cell.length_b   1.000
_cell.length_c   1.000
_cell.angle_alpha   90.00
_cell.angle_beta   90.00
_cell.angle_gamma   90.00
#
_symmetry.space_group_name_H-M   'P 1'
#
loop_
_entity.id
_entity.type
_entity.pdbx_description
1 polymer ?
#
loop_
_entity_poly.entity_id
_entity_poly.type
_entity_poly.pdbx_seq_one_letter_code
_entity_poly.pdbx_strand_id
1 'polypeptide(L)'
;MTGREHWDIQRSIVAVICGRASPTFLRVIRAMIDFIYQAQAPVHSAASIVALEMTLGEFHREKDAILQAGVRKGKNGPFKLFWIPKLELMQSFGRAILQMGSIMQYTTDVTERLLITHFKHPFSNGKNHRSDFELHLMNTLVEAEEETIFFEMNPEDEWISRVLPEEKSIQGIRTAQNLFLKGILSEDCRAAFHTNSAPDLPKVSINQAAQKFGLKDFFIRYAIANGDRGDALSFNDVHVWFKFRIQLFSVHRPNCDPVLVNKIFDEKTVSEVAQVRMIFQPVSQKGGADLPIWLKETLLYIQNFDFTWRGRDDMVLEEPDINMYLVERSFSSVLDSSGQRMRAGEIIPLVSVSHAVGLIPHFGHTIDPQLTMNNSLKIPIFFYLNHYADKELYQTLL
;
A
#
# COMPACT_ATOMS: atom_id res chain seq x y z
N MET A 1 12.32 -9.77 18.93
CA MET A 1 11.39 -9.26 17.92
C MET A 1 11.31 -7.76 18.07
N THR A 2 11.65 -7.00 17.03
CA THR A 2 11.54 -5.54 16.98
C THR A 2 10.11 -5.11 16.60
N GLY A 3 9.76 -3.83 16.82
CA GLY A 3 8.46 -3.30 16.39
C GLY A 3 8.23 -3.48 14.88
N ARG A 4 9.26 -3.25 14.06
CA ARG A 4 9.19 -3.44 12.60
C ARG A 4 8.88 -4.89 12.21
N GLU A 5 9.53 -5.86 12.84
CA GLU A 5 9.25 -7.28 12.60
C GLU A 5 7.81 -7.65 12.95
N HIS A 6 7.26 -7.07 14.02
CA HIS A 6 5.86 -7.28 14.40
C HIS A 6 4.89 -6.77 13.32
N TRP A 7 5.12 -5.57 12.79
CA TRP A 7 4.31 -5.02 11.69
C TRP A 7 4.39 -5.87 10.42
N ASP A 8 5.59 -6.31 10.03
CA ASP A 8 5.78 -7.13 8.83
C ASP A 8 5.05 -8.49 8.96
N ILE A 9 4.99 -9.06 10.17
CA ILE A 9 4.19 -10.27 10.48
C ILE A 9 2.70 -9.96 10.37
N GLN A 10 2.21 -8.89 11.01
CA GLN A 10 0.78 -8.53 10.98
C GLN A 10 0.26 -8.38 9.54
N ARG A 11 1.04 -7.73 8.69
CA ARG A 11 0.70 -7.46 7.28
C ARG A 11 0.56 -8.70 6.41
N SER A 12 1.12 -9.83 6.81
CA SER A 12 1.23 -11.01 5.94
C SER A 12 0.66 -12.29 6.55
N ILE A 13 0.50 -12.35 7.87
CA ILE A 13 0.20 -13.60 8.57
C ILE A 13 -1.08 -14.26 8.06
N VAL A 14 -2.18 -13.51 7.96
CA VAL A 14 -3.50 -14.02 7.54
C VAL A 14 -3.40 -14.73 6.18
N ALA A 15 -2.79 -14.08 5.19
CA ALA A 15 -2.62 -14.63 3.86
C ALA A 15 -1.67 -15.84 3.83
N VAL A 16 -0.61 -15.82 4.64
CA VAL A 16 0.40 -16.90 4.70
C VAL A 16 -0.17 -18.19 5.31
N ILE A 17 -1.03 -18.08 6.33
CA ILE A 17 -1.66 -19.23 6.98
C ILE A 17 -2.94 -19.68 6.27
N CYS A 18 -3.46 -18.90 5.32
CA CYS A 18 -4.63 -19.28 4.52
C CYS A 18 -4.35 -20.57 3.74
N GLY A 19 -5.32 -21.49 3.74
CA GLY A 19 -5.17 -22.84 3.19
C GLY A 19 -4.34 -23.80 4.07
N ARG A 20 -3.75 -23.37 5.18
CA ARG A 20 -3.06 -24.29 6.12
C ARG A 20 -3.73 -24.38 7.48
N ALA A 21 -4.16 -23.25 8.00
CA ALA A 21 -4.92 -23.18 9.23
C ALA A 21 -6.37 -23.59 8.98
N SER A 22 -7.06 -24.05 10.02
CA SER A 22 -8.50 -24.28 9.95
C SER A 22 -9.24 -22.94 9.75
N PRO A 23 -10.42 -22.93 9.10
CA PRO A 23 -11.25 -21.74 8.92
C PRO A 23 -11.47 -20.93 10.21
N THR A 24 -11.78 -21.63 11.30
CA THR A 24 -11.97 -20.99 12.61
C THR A 24 -10.68 -20.35 13.13
N PHE A 25 -9.54 -21.02 13.00
CA PHE A 25 -8.25 -20.44 13.39
C PHE A 25 -7.92 -19.20 12.55
N LEU A 26 -8.20 -19.23 11.24
CA LEU A 26 -8.04 -18.09 10.34
C LEU A 26 -8.88 -16.89 10.78
N ARG A 27 -10.17 -17.09 11.04
CA ARG A 27 -11.06 -16.03 11.52
C ARG A 27 -10.56 -15.39 12.80
N VAL A 28 -10.03 -16.16 13.75
CA VAL A 28 -9.46 -15.61 14.99
C VAL A 28 -8.27 -14.70 14.71
N ILE A 29 -7.33 -15.16 13.88
CA ILE A 29 -6.14 -14.36 13.56
C ILE A 29 -6.55 -13.12 12.78
N ARG A 30 -7.42 -13.26 11.76
CA ARG A 30 -7.99 -12.14 11.00
C ARG A 30 -8.64 -11.12 11.95
N ALA A 31 -9.57 -11.55 12.80
CA ALA A 31 -10.27 -10.66 13.72
C ALA A 31 -9.31 -9.90 14.64
N MET A 32 -8.23 -10.52 15.12
CA MET A 32 -7.22 -9.80 15.90
C MET A 32 -6.48 -8.75 15.06
N ILE A 33 -6.10 -9.07 13.81
CA ILE A 33 -5.43 -8.10 12.93
C ILE A 33 -6.39 -6.96 12.55
N ASP A 34 -7.63 -7.26 12.18
CA ASP A 34 -8.67 -6.27 11.89
C ASP A 34 -8.87 -5.33 13.08
N PHE A 35 -8.99 -5.87 14.30
CA PHE A 35 -9.13 -5.05 15.51
C PHE A 35 -7.95 -4.08 15.67
N ILE A 36 -6.71 -4.55 15.46
CA ILE A 36 -5.51 -3.71 15.57
C ILE A 36 -5.55 -2.59 14.52
N TYR A 37 -5.89 -2.88 13.27
CA TYR A 37 -5.95 -1.88 12.20
C TYR A 37 -7.08 -0.87 12.43
N GLN A 38 -8.26 -1.34 12.82
CA GLN A 38 -9.39 -0.48 13.16
C GLN A 38 -9.08 0.42 14.36
N ALA A 39 -8.45 -0.11 15.42
CA ALA A 39 -8.06 0.67 16.59
C ALA A 39 -7.05 1.78 16.27
N GLN A 40 -6.26 1.59 15.21
CA GLN A 40 -5.22 2.54 14.79
C GLN A 40 -5.71 3.54 13.74
N ALA A 41 -7.02 3.58 13.46
CA ALA A 41 -7.59 4.56 12.56
C ALA A 41 -7.35 5.99 13.08
N PRO A 42 -6.99 6.94 12.21
CA PRO A 42 -6.78 8.33 12.62
C PRO A 42 -8.10 8.98 13.07
N VAL A 43 -9.22 8.56 12.50
CA VAL A 43 -10.55 9.10 12.77
C VAL A 43 -11.53 7.95 13.03
N HIS A 44 -12.38 8.13 14.04
CA HIS A 44 -13.41 7.18 14.39
C HIS A 44 -14.82 7.78 14.24
N SER A 45 -15.72 6.99 13.68
CA SER A 45 -17.17 7.27 13.67
C SER A 45 -17.87 6.31 14.64
N ALA A 46 -19.13 6.59 14.97
CA ALA A 46 -19.92 5.66 15.75
C ALA A 46 -19.97 4.26 15.10
N ALA A 47 -20.05 4.21 13.77
CA ALA A 47 -20.03 2.95 13.01
C ALA A 47 -18.67 2.23 13.10
N SER A 48 -17.55 2.95 13.01
CA SER A 48 -16.22 2.31 13.10
C SER A 48 -15.90 1.80 14.50
N ILE A 49 -16.44 2.44 15.55
CA ILE A 49 -16.32 1.96 16.94
C ILE A 49 -17.15 0.69 17.14
N VAL A 50 -18.37 0.64 16.60
CA VAL A 50 -19.18 -0.59 16.62
C VAL A 50 -18.47 -1.72 15.85
N ALA A 51 -17.88 -1.44 14.68
CA ALA A 51 -17.09 -2.40 13.93
C ALA A 51 -15.88 -2.92 14.74
N LEU A 52 -15.18 -2.03 15.45
CA LEU A 52 -14.08 -2.37 16.35
C LEU A 52 -14.52 -3.35 17.45
N GLU A 53 -15.62 -3.05 18.14
CA GLU A 53 -16.16 -3.90 19.21
C GLU A 53 -16.67 -5.25 18.68
N MET A 54 -17.33 -5.26 17.51
CA MET A 54 -17.78 -6.50 16.86
C MET A 54 -16.60 -7.40 16.49
N THR A 55 -15.53 -6.83 15.96
CA THR A 55 -14.31 -7.54 15.58
C THR A 55 -13.61 -8.15 16.81
N LEU A 56 -13.51 -7.40 17.91
CA LEU A 56 -12.99 -7.94 19.17
C LEU A 56 -13.89 -9.07 19.73
N GLY A 57 -15.21 -8.90 19.60
CA GLY A 57 -16.19 -9.92 19.95
C GLY A 57 -16.03 -11.20 19.13
N GLU A 58 -15.75 -11.09 17.83
CA GLU A 58 -15.45 -12.23 16.95
C GLU A 58 -14.19 -12.97 17.43
N PHE A 59 -13.10 -12.25 17.70
CA PHE A 59 -11.91 -12.84 18.27
C PHE A 59 -12.23 -13.62 19.56
N HIS A 60 -12.99 -13.03 20.48
CA HIS A 60 -13.30 -13.68 21.75
C HIS A 60 -14.19 -14.90 21.65
N ARG A 61 -15.12 -14.96 20.67
CA ARG A 61 -15.95 -16.14 20.41
C ARG A 61 -15.14 -17.32 19.90
N GLU A 62 -14.15 -17.06 19.06
CA GLU A 62 -13.45 -18.12 18.31
C GLU A 62 -12.05 -18.46 18.88
N LYS A 63 -11.50 -17.65 19.81
CA LYS A 63 -10.11 -17.76 20.30
C LYS A 63 -9.70 -19.15 20.81
N ASP A 64 -10.65 -19.97 21.24
CA ASP A 64 -10.38 -21.34 21.69
C ASP A 64 -9.83 -22.22 20.57
N ALA A 65 -10.05 -21.88 19.30
CA ALA A 65 -9.41 -22.53 18.16
C ALA A 65 -7.87 -22.47 18.23
N ILE A 66 -7.29 -21.40 18.81
CA ILE A 66 -5.84 -21.30 19.03
C ILE A 66 -5.38 -22.32 20.09
N LEU A 67 -6.19 -22.53 21.13
CA LEU A 67 -5.89 -23.50 22.19
C LEU A 67 -6.00 -24.93 21.66
N GLN A 68 -7.05 -25.22 20.89
CA GLN A 68 -7.28 -26.52 20.25
C GLN A 68 -6.16 -26.87 19.26
N ALA A 69 -5.65 -25.90 18.51
CA ALA A 69 -4.49 -26.08 17.64
C ALA A 69 -3.19 -26.37 18.42
N GLY A 70 -3.18 -26.18 19.74
CA GLY A 70 -2.04 -26.45 20.60
C GLY A 70 -0.84 -25.53 20.37
N VAL A 71 -1.00 -24.45 19.59
CA VAL A 71 0.12 -23.56 19.19
C VAL A 71 0.52 -22.59 20.30
N ARG A 72 -0.37 -22.33 21.26
CA ARG A 72 -0.10 -21.46 22.42
C ARG A 72 0.69 -22.22 23.49
N LYS A 73 2.02 -22.22 23.38
CA LYS A 73 2.91 -22.93 24.32
C LYS A 73 3.82 -21.97 25.11
N GLY A 74 4.04 -22.29 26.38
CA GLY A 74 5.08 -21.71 27.22
C GLY A 74 6.21 -22.71 27.49
N LYS A 75 7.16 -22.34 28.35
CA LYS A 75 8.25 -23.24 28.77
C LYS A 75 7.75 -24.55 29.39
N ASN A 76 6.58 -24.53 30.02
CA ASN A 76 6.00 -25.65 30.75
C ASN A 76 4.85 -26.35 29.99
N GLY A 77 4.79 -26.20 28.66
CA GLY A 77 3.76 -26.81 27.83
C GLY A 77 2.66 -25.84 27.37
N PRO A 78 1.54 -26.35 26.84
CA PRO A 78 0.46 -25.51 26.30
C PRO A 78 -0.24 -24.71 27.40
N PHE A 79 -0.51 -23.44 27.13
CA PHE A 79 -1.37 -22.62 27.98
C PHE A 79 -2.82 -23.02 27.77
N LYS A 80 -3.60 -23.04 28.86
CA LYS A 80 -5.03 -23.39 28.83
C LYS A 80 -5.97 -22.18 28.73
N LEU A 81 -5.45 -20.97 28.95
CA LEU A 81 -6.23 -19.74 29.06
C LEU A 81 -5.52 -18.55 28.41
N PHE A 82 -6.29 -17.49 28.15
CA PHE A 82 -5.83 -16.20 27.61
C PHE A 82 -5.61 -15.16 28.71
N TRP A 83 -4.67 -15.41 29.62
CA TRP A 83 -4.23 -14.41 30.60
C TRP A 83 -3.18 -13.48 30.00
N ILE A 84 -3.63 -12.60 29.13
CA ILE A 84 -2.78 -11.60 28.48
C ILE A 84 -3.35 -10.23 28.87
N PRO A 85 -2.69 -9.46 29.75
CA PRO A 85 -3.19 -8.15 30.18
C PRO A 85 -3.50 -7.21 29.01
N LYS A 86 -2.73 -7.30 27.92
CA LYS A 86 -3.00 -6.53 26.69
C LYS A 86 -4.35 -6.88 26.05
N LEU A 87 -4.78 -8.14 26.08
CA LEU A 87 -6.09 -8.53 25.54
C LEU A 87 -7.24 -8.04 26.42
N GLU A 88 -7.04 -7.98 27.74
CA GLU A 88 -8.01 -7.41 28.67
C GLU A 88 -8.15 -5.90 28.44
N LEU A 89 -7.02 -5.19 28.30
CA LEU A 89 -6.99 -3.77 27.98
C LEU A 89 -7.72 -3.43 26.67
N MET A 90 -7.65 -4.29 25.65
CA MET A 90 -8.36 -4.07 24.38
C MET A 90 -9.88 -3.92 24.54
N GLN A 91 -10.48 -4.50 25.59
CA GLN A 91 -11.91 -4.38 25.85
C GLN A 91 -12.34 -2.97 26.23
N SER A 92 -11.42 -2.13 26.71
CA SER A 92 -11.73 -0.73 27.02
C SER A 92 -11.54 0.22 25.84
N PHE A 93 -11.07 -0.26 24.67
CA PHE A 93 -10.71 0.62 23.55
C PHE A 93 -11.90 1.39 23.00
N GLY A 94 -13.05 0.75 22.78
CA GLY A 94 -14.26 1.44 22.28
C GLY A 94 -14.67 2.61 23.18
N ARG A 95 -14.74 2.36 24.49
CA ARG A 95 -15.01 3.41 25.48
C ARG A 95 -13.92 4.48 25.52
N ALA A 96 -12.64 4.09 25.49
CA ALA A 96 -11.53 5.03 25.52
C ALA A 96 -11.56 5.97 24.31
N ILE A 97 -11.83 5.42 23.12
CA ILE A 97 -11.94 6.20 21.87
C ILE A 97 -13.08 7.21 21.96
N LEU A 98 -14.24 6.81 22.48
CA LEU A 98 -15.37 7.72 22.68
C LEU A 98 -15.07 8.86 23.66
N GLN A 99 -14.27 8.60 24.70
CA GLN A 99 -14.03 9.56 25.78
C GLN A 99 -12.81 10.46 25.51
N MET A 100 -11.82 9.95 24.80
CA MET A 100 -10.49 10.58 24.69
C MET A 100 -10.06 10.81 23.23
N GLY A 101 -10.78 10.31 22.24
CA GLY A 101 -10.39 10.38 20.83
C GLY A 101 -9.49 9.20 20.39
N SER A 102 -8.87 9.29 19.21
CA SER A 102 -8.06 8.20 18.65
C SER A 102 -6.95 7.77 19.62
N ILE A 103 -6.73 6.48 19.80
CA ILE A 103 -5.69 5.97 20.71
C ILE A 103 -4.27 6.25 20.20
N MET A 104 -4.10 6.55 18.90
CA MET A 104 -2.79 6.80 18.30
C MET A 104 -2.08 8.01 18.92
N GLN A 105 -2.84 9.01 19.38
CA GLN A 105 -2.31 10.21 20.04
C GLN A 105 -1.58 9.91 21.37
N TYR A 106 -1.84 8.76 21.98
CA TYR A 106 -1.22 8.34 23.26
C TYR A 106 -0.08 7.33 23.08
N THR A 107 0.36 7.11 21.84
CA THR A 107 1.47 6.18 21.58
C THR A 107 2.81 6.81 21.96
N THR A 108 3.76 5.96 22.35
CA THR A 108 5.15 6.39 22.60
C THR A 108 5.98 6.45 21.32
N ASP A 109 5.40 6.23 20.15
CA ASP A 109 6.14 6.14 18.88
C ASP A 109 6.79 7.48 18.53
N VAL A 110 6.07 8.60 18.74
CA VAL A 110 6.58 9.96 18.50
C VAL A 110 7.73 10.24 19.47
N THR A 111 7.54 10.01 20.76
CA THR A 111 8.56 10.26 21.78
C THR A 111 9.78 9.34 21.62
N GLU A 112 9.60 8.08 21.22
CA GLU A 112 10.70 7.16 20.90
C GLU A 112 11.47 7.61 19.65
N ARG A 113 10.77 8.07 18.61
CA ARG A 113 11.40 8.62 17.39
C ARG A 113 12.20 9.88 17.71
N LEU A 114 11.66 10.77 18.53
CA LEU A 114 12.36 11.97 18.99
C LEU A 114 13.59 11.60 19.83
N LEU A 115 13.45 10.62 20.74
CA LEU A 115 14.57 10.09 21.53
C LEU A 115 15.69 9.54 20.62
N ILE A 116 15.34 8.80 19.57
CA ILE A 116 16.34 8.27 18.63
C ILE A 116 17.01 9.42 17.85
N THR A 117 16.21 10.29 17.24
CA THR A 117 16.66 11.31 16.29
C THR A 117 17.43 12.44 16.97
N HIS A 118 16.94 12.92 18.11
CA HIS A 118 17.50 14.09 18.79
C HIS A 118 18.42 13.73 19.96
N PHE A 119 18.35 12.50 20.50
CA PHE A 119 19.24 12.09 21.58
C PHE A 119 20.23 11.03 21.16
N LYS A 120 19.77 9.84 20.76
CA LYS A 120 20.68 8.69 20.53
C LYS A 120 21.64 8.95 19.38
N HIS A 121 21.17 9.48 18.25
CA HIS A 121 22.02 9.78 17.09
C HIS A 121 23.05 10.86 17.38
N PRO A 122 22.70 12.06 17.90
CA PRO A 122 23.66 13.09 18.26
C PRO A 122 24.63 12.64 19.34
N PHE A 123 24.17 11.92 20.36
CA PHE A 123 25.03 11.43 21.44
C PHE A 123 26.05 10.39 20.94
N SER A 124 25.64 9.52 20.01
CA SER A 124 26.55 8.53 19.41
C SER A 124 27.57 9.16 18.45
N ASN A 125 27.23 10.32 17.86
CA ASN A 125 28.05 11.00 16.86
C ASN A 125 28.86 12.18 17.43
N GLY A 126 28.53 12.67 18.63
CA GLY A 126 29.11 13.86 19.23
C GLY A 126 30.28 13.56 20.17
N LYS A 127 31.40 14.30 20.01
CA LYS A 127 32.48 14.35 21.00
C LYS A 127 32.11 15.31 22.13
N ASN A 128 31.71 14.76 23.28
CA ASN A 128 31.77 15.35 24.63
C ASN A 128 31.59 16.88 24.78
N HIS A 129 30.45 17.45 24.37
CA HIS A 129 30.05 18.81 24.81
C HIS A 129 28.64 18.75 25.40
N ARG A 130 28.58 18.58 26.72
CA ARG A 130 27.35 18.29 27.48
C ARG A 130 26.46 19.52 27.74
N SER A 131 27.01 20.72 27.76
CA SER A 131 26.31 21.93 28.25
C SER A 131 25.43 22.62 27.20
N ASP A 132 25.81 22.61 25.92
CA ASP A 132 25.00 23.21 24.84
C ASP A 132 23.94 22.26 24.28
N PHE A 133 24.02 20.98 24.65
CA PHE A 133 23.11 19.95 24.19
C PHE A 133 21.71 20.10 24.79
N GLU A 134 21.60 20.41 26.09
CA GLU A 134 20.32 20.42 26.81
C GLU A 134 19.37 21.54 26.36
N LEU A 135 19.89 22.73 26.05
CA LEU A 135 19.08 23.89 25.65
C LEU A 135 18.64 23.82 24.17
N HIS A 136 19.54 23.36 23.28
CA HIS A 136 19.20 23.12 21.88
C HIS A 136 18.13 22.02 21.76
N LEU A 137 18.28 20.96 22.57
CA LEU A 137 17.37 19.83 22.63
C LEU A 137 15.94 20.21 23.05
N MET A 138 15.78 21.03 24.10
CA MET A 138 14.44 21.43 24.55
C MET A 138 13.69 22.23 23.48
N ASN A 139 14.38 23.13 22.77
CA ASN A 139 13.76 23.90 21.69
C ASN A 139 13.37 23.02 20.50
N THR A 140 14.23 22.07 20.09
CA THR A 140 13.91 21.17 18.97
C THR A 140 12.77 20.21 19.30
N LEU A 141 12.62 19.79 20.56
CA LEU A 141 11.51 18.91 20.98
C LEU A 141 10.16 19.65 20.96
N VAL A 142 10.12 20.90 21.44
CA VAL A 142 8.91 21.72 21.39
C VAL A 142 8.51 21.99 19.94
N GLU A 143 9.47 22.40 19.10
CA GLU A 143 9.21 22.66 17.68
C GLU A 143 8.75 21.39 16.92
N ALA A 144 9.35 20.22 17.22
CA ALA A 144 8.99 18.97 16.57
C ALA A 144 7.66 18.37 17.07
N GLU A 145 7.31 18.53 18.35
CA GLU A 145 5.98 18.17 18.85
C GLU A 145 4.91 19.06 18.21
N GLU A 146 5.13 20.37 18.13
CA GLU A 146 4.20 21.30 17.46
C GLU A 146 4.01 20.95 15.98
N GLU A 147 5.08 20.68 15.22
CA GLU A 147 4.97 20.29 13.80
C GLU A 147 4.24 18.96 13.59
N THR A 148 4.45 17.96 14.46
CA THR A 148 3.85 16.63 14.30
C THR A 148 2.35 16.62 14.67
N ILE A 149 1.97 17.37 15.70
CA ILE A 149 0.57 17.54 16.11
C ILE A 149 -0.23 18.27 15.03
N PHE A 150 0.35 19.31 14.42
CA PHE A 150 -0.26 20.03 13.29
C PHE A 150 -0.43 19.16 12.02
N PHE A 151 0.40 18.13 11.86
CA PHE A 151 0.34 17.22 10.70
C PHE A 151 -0.76 16.17 10.80
N GLU A 152 -1.06 15.71 12.02
CA GLU A 152 -2.07 14.66 12.27
C GLU A 152 -3.48 15.22 12.48
N MET A 153 -3.62 16.47 12.95
CA MET A 153 -4.90 17.13 13.16
C MET A 153 -4.91 18.52 12.54
N ASN A 154 -5.80 18.75 11.58
CA ASN A 154 -6.13 20.12 11.14
C ASN A 154 -7.05 20.75 12.20
N PRO A 155 -6.59 21.75 12.97
CA PRO A 155 -7.41 22.38 14.00
C PRO A 155 -8.68 23.05 13.44
N GLU A 156 -8.69 23.42 12.15
CA GLU A 156 -9.90 23.93 11.48
C GLU A 156 -10.96 22.85 11.29
N ASP A 157 -10.57 21.61 10.95
CA ASP A 157 -11.52 20.50 10.75
C ASP A 157 -12.13 20.05 12.09
N GLU A 158 -11.33 20.03 13.15
CA GLU A 158 -11.82 19.75 14.50
C GLU A 158 -12.74 20.85 15.01
N TRP A 159 -12.40 22.12 14.75
CA TRP A 159 -13.25 23.26 15.10
C TRP A 159 -14.58 23.25 14.33
N ILE A 160 -14.56 23.02 13.02
CA ILE A 160 -15.79 22.92 12.18
C ILE A 160 -16.67 21.76 12.66
N SER A 161 -16.08 20.60 13.01
CA SER A 161 -16.83 19.44 13.51
C SER A 161 -17.53 19.67 14.86
N ARG A 162 -17.03 20.60 15.68
CA ARG A 162 -17.60 20.95 16.99
C ARG A 162 -18.69 22.03 16.92
N VAL A 163 -18.76 22.80 15.84
CA VAL A 163 -19.64 23.98 15.72
C VAL A 163 -20.94 23.68 14.95
N LEU A 164 -21.00 22.63 14.13
CA LEU A 164 -22.20 22.25 13.35
C LEU A 164 -22.73 20.87 13.78
N PRO A 165 -23.70 20.78 14.72
CA PRO A 165 -24.11 19.51 15.31
C PRO A 165 -24.99 18.63 14.40
N GLU A 166 -25.48 19.15 13.27
CA GLU A 166 -26.53 18.47 12.48
C GLU A 166 -26.30 18.46 10.96
N GLU A 167 -25.18 19.00 10.46
CA GLU A 167 -24.83 18.78 9.05
C GLU A 167 -24.09 17.45 8.93
N LYS A 168 -24.64 16.55 8.09
CA LYS A 168 -23.93 15.38 7.56
C LYS A 168 -22.52 15.84 7.23
N SER A 169 -21.52 15.16 7.80
CA SER A 169 -20.12 15.31 7.42
C SER A 169 -20.05 15.56 5.92
N ILE A 170 -19.88 16.83 5.55
CA ILE A 170 -19.32 17.16 4.26
C ILE A 170 -17.90 16.64 4.47
N GLN A 171 -17.60 15.47 3.89
CA GLN A 171 -16.22 15.10 3.64
C GLN A 171 -15.63 16.32 2.93
N GLY A 172 -14.95 17.17 3.70
CA GLY A 172 -14.14 18.22 3.13
C GLY A 172 -13.28 17.52 2.12
N ILE A 173 -13.37 17.95 0.87
CA ILE A 173 -12.47 17.52 -0.19
C ILE A 173 -11.08 17.96 0.30
N ARG A 174 -10.41 17.10 1.07
CA ARG A 174 -9.02 17.29 1.42
C ARG A 174 -8.27 17.04 0.13
N THR A 175 -8.03 18.10 -0.64
CA THR A 175 -7.05 18.11 -1.71
C THR A 175 -5.74 17.67 -1.07
N ALA A 176 -5.12 16.58 -1.54
CA ALA A 176 -3.84 16.14 -1.01
C ALA A 176 -2.87 17.34 -1.09
N GLN A 177 -2.39 17.84 0.05
CA GLN A 177 -1.32 18.85 0.02
C GLN A 177 -0.10 18.17 -0.58
N ASN A 178 0.29 18.58 -1.79
CA ASN A 178 1.49 18.10 -2.43
C ASN A 178 2.71 18.53 -1.60
N LEU A 179 3.30 17.61 -0.85
CA LEU A 179 4.50 17.84 -0.03
C LEU A 179 5.77 17.72 -0.87
N PHE A 180 5.66 17.29 -2.13
CA PHE A 180 6.75 17.45 -3.07
C PHE A 180 6.85 18.91 -3.50
N LEU A 181 8.02 19.51 -3.29
CA LEU A 181 8.36 20.86 -3.79
C LEU A 181 8.08 21.03 -5.30
N LYS A 182 8.14 19.92 -6.05
CA LYS A 182 7.73 19.75 -7.46
C LYS A 182 7.18 18.33 -7.61
N GLY A 183 5.88 18.18 -7.87
CA GLY A 183 5.25 16.86 -8.03
C GLY A 183 4.15 16.89 -9.10
N ILE A 184 3.84 15.72 -9.65
CA ILE A 184 2.75 15.51 -10.61
C ILE A 184 1.52 15.09 -9.82
N LEU A 185 0.34 15.67 -10.04
CA LEU A 185 -0.88 15.26 -9.35
C LEU A 185 -1.59 14.14 -10.13
N SER A 186 -2.24 13.21 -9.42
CA SER A 186 -3.18 12.28 -10.03
C SER A 186 -4.36 13.00 -10.67
N GLU A 187 -5.04 12.34 -11.60
CA GLU A 187 -6.22 12.91 -12.27
C GLU A 187 -7.33 13.31 -11.29
N ASP A 188 -7.48 12.58 -10.18
CA ASP A 188 -8.45 12.86 -9.13
C ASP A 188 -7.93 13.80 -8.02
N CYS A 189 -6.69 14.30 -8.15
CA CYS A 189 -5.99 15.13 -7.17
C CYS A 189 -5.89 14.52 -5.76
N ARG A 190 -6.06 13.19 -5.63
CA ARG A 190 -5.94 12.47 -4.36
C ARG A 190 -4.52 11.99 -4.06
N ALA A 191 -3.66 11.90 -5.08
CA ALA A 191 -2.27 11.52 -4.94
C ALA A 191 -1.36 12.56 -5.60
N ALA A 192 -0.17 12.75 -5.02
CA ALA A 192 0.92 13.42 -5.69
C ALA A 192 2.02 12.40 -6.01
N PHE A 193 2.71 12.59 -7.13
CA PHE A 193 3.80 11.75 -7.60
C PHE A 193 5.09 12.54 -7.71
N HIS A 194 6.20 11.87 -7.43
CA HIS A 194 7.52 12.42 -7.62
C HIS A 194 8.46 11.39 -8.24
N THR A 195 8.99 11.73 -9.40
CA THR A 195 10.17 11.09 -9.99
C THR A 195 11.41 11.95 -9.69
N ASN A 196 12.58 11.32 -9.57
CA ASN A 196 13.83 12.07 -9.42
C ASN A 196 14.02 13.04 -10.60
N SER A 197 14.54 14.24 -10.33
CA SER A 197 14.81 15.24 -11.37
C SER A 197 15.76 14.74 -12.46
N ALA A 198 16.67 13.82 -12.12
CA ALA A 198 17.51 13.11 -13.08
C ALA A 198 17.00 11.67 -13.25
N PRO A 199 16.83 11.18 -14.49
CA PRO A 199 16.51 9.78 -14.75
C PRO A 199 17.69 8.86 -14.40
N ASP A 200 17.37 7.64 -13.96
CA ASP A 200 18.39 6.63 -13.66
C ASP A 200 19.09 6.15 -14.93
N LEU A 201 18.37 6.10 -16.06
CA LEU A 201 18.95 5.88 -17.39
C LEU A 201 18.50 7.03 -18.32
N PRO A 202 19.32 8.07 -18.51
CA PRO A 202 19.01 9.15 -19.42
C PRO A 202 19.17 8.70 -20.89
N LYS A 203 18.17 9.01 -21.73
CA LYS A 203 18.25 8.93 -23.20
C LYS A 203 18.81 7.59 -23.69
N VAL A 204 18.19 6.51 -23.23
CA VAL A 204 18.49 5.15 -23.67
C VAL A 204 17.57 4.76 -24.82
N SER A 205 18.05 3.97 -25.77
CA SER A 205 17.19 3.49 -26.85
C SER A 205 16.02 2.67 -26.30
N ILE A 206 14.83 2.84 -26.85
CA ILE A 206 13.64 2.10 -26.41
C ILE A 206 13.82 0.58 -26.54
N ASN A 207 14.55 0.11 -27.55
CA ASN A 207 14.90 -1.31 -27.70
C ASN A 207 15.73 -1.83 -26.52
N GLN A 208 16.74 -1.05 -26.09
CA GLN A 208 17.59 -1.40 -24.96
C GLN A 208 16.81 -1.37 -23.64
N ALA A 209 15.92 -0.39 -23.47
CA ALA A 209 15.03 -0.32 -22.31
C ALA A 209 14.09 -1.55 -22.27
N ALA A 210 13.36 -1.82 -23.35
CA ALA A 210 12.46 -2.97 -23.45
C ALA A 210 13.20 -4.30 -23.17
N GLN A 211 14.41 -4.48 -23.71
CA GLN A 211 15.24 -5.65 -23.43
C GLN A 211 15.64 -5.74 -21.95
N LYS A 212 16.06 -4.62 -21.33
CA LYS A 212 16.46 -4.57 -19.92
C LYS A 212 15.33 -4.98 -18.97
N PHE A 213 14.09 -4.58 -19.26
CA PHE A 213 12.92 -4.89 -18.44
C PHE A 213 12.16 -6.16 -18.87
N GLY A 214 12.59 -6.79 -19.97
CA GLY A 214 11.99 -8.01 -20.53
C GLY A 214 10.61 -7.78 -21.16
N LEU A 215 10.37 -6.62 -21.75
CA LEU A 215 9.07 -6.18 -22.28
C LEU A 215 8.93 -6.56 -23.76
N LYS A 216 8.70 -7.85 -24.03
CA LYS A 216 8.63 -8.39 -25.40
C LYS A 216 7.49 -7.79 -26.23
N ASP A 217 6.37 -7.44 -25.60
CA ASP A 217 5.18 -6.91 -26.26
C ASP A 217 5.11 -5.38 -26.28
N PHE A 218 6.16 -4.68 -25.83
CA PHE A 218 6.16 -3.21 -25.71
C PHE A 218 5.69 -2.49 -26.97
N PHE A 219 6.27 -2.82 -28.14
CA PHE A 219 5.96 -2.14 -29.40
C PHE A 219 4.52 -2.38 -29.86
N ILE A 220 3.97 -3.56 -29.59
CA ILE A 220 2.57 -3.88 -29.88
C ILE A 220 1.66 -3.02 -28.99
N ARG A 221 1.98 -2.92 -27.69
CA ARG A 221 1.21 -2.09 -26.74
C ARG A 221 1.28 -0.61 -27.06
N TYR A 222 2.43 -0.14 -27.50
CA TYR A 222 2.58 1.23 -27.99
C TYR A 222 1.69 1.51 -29.21
N ALA A 223 1.71 0.63 -30.21
CA ALA A 223 0.88 0.80 -31.41
C ALA A 223 -0.62 0.86 -31.05
N ILE A 224 -1.08 -0.01 -30.14
CA ILE A 224 -2.44 -0.01 -29.62
C ILE A 224 -2.75 1.32 -28.91
N ALA A 225 -1.90 1.77 -27.99
CA ALA A 225 -2.08 3.03 -27.27
C ALA A 225 -2.08 4.25 -28.21
N ASN A 226 -1.35 4.19 -29.32
CA ASN A 226 -1.31 5.23 -30.34
C ASN A 226 -2.48 5.16 -31.35
N GLY A 227 -3.43 4.23 -31.16
CA GLY A 227 -4.62 4.08 -31.99
C GLY A 227 -4.40 3.38 -33.33
N ASP A 228 -3.49 2.39 -33.37
CA ASP A 228 -3.22 1.51 -34.52
C ASP A 228 -2.84 2.24 -35.82
N ARG A 229 -2.35 3.47 -35.69
CA ARG A 229 -1.64 4.16 -36.77
C ARG A 229 -0.31 3.45 -36.92
N GLY A 230 -0.17 2.61 -37.93
CA GLY A 230 1.05 1.86 -38.28
C GLY A 230 2.28 2.72 -38.62
N ASP A 231 2.39 3.91 -38.03
CA ASP A 231 3.54 4.79 -38.12
C ASP A 231 4.69 4.22 -37.27
N ALA A 232 5.91 4.40 -37.77
CA ALA A 232 7.12 4.17 -37.00
C ALA A 232 7.07 4.97 -35.69
N LEU A 233 7.72 4.47 -34.64
CA LEU A 233 7.80 5.15 -33.34
C LEU A 233 8.17 6.63 -33.54
N SER A 234 7.40 7.53 -32.95
CA SER A 234 7.69 8.97 -32.97
C SER A 234 8.93 9.35 -32.14
N PHE A 235 9.51 8.39 -31.41
CA PHE A 235 10.72 8.52 -30.60
C PHE A 235 11.60 7.27 -30.72
N ASN A 236 12.90 7.45 -30.57
CA ASN A 236 13.86 6.33 -30.52
C ASN A 236 14.46 6.14 -29.12
N ASP A 237 14.51 7.23 -28.34
CA ASP A 237 15.12 7.27 -27.03
C ASP A 237 14.08 7.58 -25.96
N VAL A 238 14.31 7.07 -24.76
CA VAL A 238 13.51 7.32 -23.57
C VAL A 238 14.42 7.67 -22.39
N HIS A 239 13.91 8.52 -21.51
CA HIS A 239 14.40 8.60 -20.13
C HIS A 239 13.72 7.51 -19.31
N VAL A 240 14.48 6.80 -18.45
CA VAL A 240 13.93 5.74 -17.60
C VAL A 240 14.27 6.00 -16.13
N TRP A 241 13.29 5.75 -15.27
CA TRP A 241 13.43 5.75 -13.82
C TRP A 241 13.20 4.35 -13.24
N PHE A 242 13.91 4.02 -12.18
CA PHE A 242 13.75 2.75 -11.44
C PHE A 242 12.74 2.86 -10.30
N LYS A 243 12.42 4.09 -9.89
CA LYS A 243 11.49 4.37 -8.80
C LYS A 243 10.72 5.65 -9.05
N PHE A 244 9.49 5.67 -8.57
CA PHE A 244 8.70 6.86 -8.35
C PHE A 244 8.20 6.83 -6.90
N ARG A 245 7.81 7.98 -6.38
CA ARG A 245 7.17 8.09 -5.07
C ARG A 245 5.73 8.50 -5.29
N ILE A 246 4.83 7.83 -4.59
CA ILE A 246 3.44 8.24 -4.45
C ILE A 246 3.32 8.83 -3.05
N GLN A 247 2.91 10.08 -2.98
CA GLN A 247 2.48 10.69 -1.75
C GLN A 247 0.96 10.57 -1.71
N LEU A 248 0.55 9.49 -1.06
CA LEU A 248 -0.69 9.41 -0.31
C LEU A 248 -0.32 9.76 1.14
N PHE A 249 -1.24 9.76 2.09
CA PHE A 249 -0.90 10.09 3.49
C PHE A 249 0.08 9.06 4.13
N SER A 250 0.58 8.06 3.37
CA SER A 250 1.46 6.97 3.78
C SER A 250 2.88 6.97 3.16
N VAL A 251 3.85 6.54 3.97
CA VAL A 251 5.29 6.43 3.63
C VAL A 251 5.58 5.17 2.79
N HIS A 252 5.99 5.35 1.53
CA HIS A 252 6.32 4.24 0.60
C HIS A 252 7.76 3.72 0.67
N ARG A 253 7.95 2.41 0.43
CA ARG A 253 9.25 1.75 0.20
C ARG A 253 9.42 1.41 -1.31
N PRO A 254 10.62 1.52 -1.90
CA PRO A 254 10.83 1.27 -3.32
C PRO A 254 11.13 -0.21 -3.64
N ASN A 255 10.36 -0.87 -4.52
CA ASN A 255 10.81 -1.82 -5.57
C ASN A 255 9.64 -2.64 -6.16
N CYS A 256 9.36 -2.48 -7.47
CA CYS A 256 8.39 -3.28 -8.26
C CYS A 256 6.98 -3.33 -7.65
N ASP A 257 6.43 -2.16 -7.42
CA ASP A 257 5.24 -1.96 -6.61
C ASP A 257 3.97 -2.33 -7.42
N PRO A 258 3.16 -3.28 -6.94
CA PRO A 258 1.79 -3.39 -7.39
C PRO A 258 1.05 -2.09 -7.07
N VAL A 259 0.18 -1.67 -7.99
CA VAL A 259 -0.58 -0.44 -7.91
C VAL A 259 -2.03 -0.70 -8.28
N LEU A 260 -2.92 0.13 -7.74
CA LEU A 260 -4.26 0.30 -8.24
C LEU A 260 -4.24 1.41 -9.29
N VAL A 261 -4.81 1.14 -10.45
CA VAL A 261 -4.91 2.05 -11.59
C VAL A 261 -6.38 2.38 -11.80
N ASN A 262 -6.70 3.65 -11.92
CA ASN A 262 -8.05 4.10 -12.27
C ASN A 262 -8.12 4.32 -13.78
N LYS A 263 -9.14 3.75 -14.41
CA LYS A 263 -9.45 3.91 -15.83
C LYS A 263 -10.87 4.42 -15.99
N ILE A 264 -11.09 5.26 -16.99
CA ILE A 264 -12.41 5.79 -17.31
C ILE A 264 -12.98 4.99 -18.49
N PHE A 265 -14.06 4.26 -18.26
CA PHE A 265 -14.83 3.54 -19.27
C PHE A 265 -16.30 3.95 -19.17
N ASP A 266 -16.89 4.43 -20.27
CA ASP A 266 -18.30 4.88 -20.32
C ASP A 266 -18.70 5.78 -19.13
N GLU A 267 -17.90 6.82 -18.87
CA GLU A 267 -18.08 7.78 -17.76
C GLU A 267 -18.00 7.17 -16.34
N LYS A 268 -17.61 5.89 -16.22
CA LYS A 268 -17.36 5.22 -14.95
C LYS A 268 -15.89 4.98 -14.73
N THR A 269 -15.44 5.25 -13.51
CA THR A 269 -14.10 4.87 -13.07
C THR A 269 -14.08 3.39 -12.70
N VAL A 270 -13.26 2.61 -13.39
CA VAL A 270 -12.96 1.21 -13.08
C VAL A 270 -11.55 1.16 -12.51
N SER A 271 -11.39 0.51 -11.36
CA SER A 271 -10.08 0.30 -10.74
C SER A 271 -9.55 -1.09 -11.07
N GLU A 272 -8.31 -1.14 -11.55
CA GLU A 272 -7.61 -2.38 -11.88
C GLU A 272 -6.33 -2.51 -11.05
N VAL A 273 -5.93 -3.75 -10.75
CA VAL A 273 -4.66 -4.02 -10.08
C VAL A 273 -3.60 -4.29 -11.14
N ALA A 274 -2.45 -3.63 -11.05
CA ALA A 274 -1.36 -3.78 -12.00
C ALA A 274 0.01 -3.78 -11.33
N GLN A 275 1.00 -4.38 -11.98
CA GLN A 275 2.40 -4.32 -11.56
C GLN A 275 3.18 -3.37 -12.47
N VAL A 276 3.79 -2.34 -11.90
CA VAL A 276 4.67 -1.44 -12.66
C VAL A 276 5.95 -2.18 -13.07
N ARG A 277 6.30 -2.12 -14.36
CA ARG A 277 7.48 -2.77 -14.92
C ARG A 277 8.54 -1.79 -15.41
N MET A 278 8.13 -0.64 -15.93
CA MET A 278 9.04 0.40 -16.41
C MET A 278 8.38 1.77 -16.26
N ILE A 279 9.15 2.76 -15.81
CA ILE A 279 8.75 4.17 -15.75
C ILE A 279 9.59 4.89 -16.78
N PHE A 280 8.97 5.54 -17.76
CA PHE A 280 9.70 6.13 -18.86
C PHE A 280 9.05 7.38 -19.41
N GLN A 281 9.85 8.21 -20.06
CA GLN A 281 9.39 9.39 -20.79
C GLN A 281 10.06 9.41 -22.16
N PRO A 282 9.29 9.42 -23.26
CA PRO A 282 9.79 9.62 -24.62
C PRO A 282 10.65 10.88 -24.77
N VAL A 283 11.71 10.78 -25.56
CA VAL A 283 12.58 11.92 -25.89
C VAL A 283 12.29 12.40 -27.31
N SER A 284 12.00 13.69 -27.47
CA SER A 284 11.81 14.30 -28.79
C SER A 284 13.06 14.15 -29.65
N GLN A 285 12.87 13.74 -30.90
CA GLN A 285 13.97 13.65 -31.86
C GLN A 285 14.38 15.05 -32.33
N LYS A 286 15.70 15.31 -32.42
CA LYS A 286 16.19 16.59 -32.96
C LYS A 286 15.82 16.70 -34.45
N GLY A 287 15.01 17.70 -34.80
CA GLY A 287 14.55 17.93 -36.18
C GLY A 287 13.43 17.00 -36.65
N GLY A 288 12.85 16.20 -35.75
CA GLY A 288 11.66 15.39 -36.02
C GLY A 288 10.36 16.15 -35.71
N ALA A 289 9.21 15.52 -36.03
CA ALA A 289 7.92 16.03 -35.60
C ALA A 289 7.82 16.07 -34.07
N ASP A 290 7.11 17.07 -33.55
CA ASP A 290 6.87 17.19 -32.11
C ASP A 290 6.11 15.97 -31.59
N LEU A 291 6.48 15.51 -30.40
CA LEU A 291 5.76 14.43 -29.73
C LEU A 291 4.30 14.85 -29.45
N PRO A 292 3.33 13.95 -29.66
CA PRO A 292 1.98 14.10 -29.12
C PRO A 292 1.99 14.45 -27.63
N ILE A 293 1.00 15.23 -27.17
CA ILE A 293 0.96 15.75 -25.79
C ILE A 293 1.08 14.64 -24.76
N TRP A 294 0.34 13.53 -24.93
CA TRP A 294 0.37 12.38 -24.01
C TRP A 294 1.74 11.69 -23.92
N LEU A 295 2.59 11.81 -24.97
CA LEU A 295 3.96 11.28 -24.98
C LEU A 295 4.98 12.22 -24.34
N LYS A 296 4.59 13.45 -24.01
CA LYS A 296 5.43 14.39 -23.25
C LYS A 296 5.37 14.11 -21.74
N GLU A 297 4.40 13.33 -21.29
CA GLU A 297 4.22 12.98 -19.88
C GLU A 297 5.08 11.78 -19.47
N THR A 298 5.21 11.56 -18.16
CA THR A 298 5.80 10.33 -17.62
C THR A 298 4.81 9.19 -17.75
N LEU A 299 5.22 8.14 -18.43
CA LEU A 299 4.42 6.95 -18.71
C LEU A 299 4.92 5.74 -17.91
N LEU A 300 4.00 4.80 -17.69
CA LEU A 300 4.28 3.50 -17.09
C LEU A 300 4.01 2.40 -18.10
N TYR A 301 4.91 1.42 -18.14
CA TYR A 301 4.56 0.10 -18.62
C TYR A 301 4.11 -0.75 -17.44
N ILE A 302 2.87 -1.23 -17.48
CA ILE A 302 2.27 -2.04 -16.44
C ILE A 302 1.97 -3.46 -16.94
N GLN A 303 1.78 -4.40 -16.01
CA GLN A 303 1.27 -5.74 -16.28
C GLN A 303 0.06 -5.99 -15.38
N ASN A 304 -1.09 -6.31 -15.99
CA ASN A 304 -2.37 -6.29 -15.29
C ASN A 304 -2.63 -7.59 -14.50
N PHE A 305 -3.52 -7.47 -13.53
CA PHE A 305 -4.17 -8.57 -12.83
C PHE A 305 -5.68 -8.40 -12.93
N ASP A 306 -6.36 -9.50 -13.19
CA ASP A 306 -7.81 -9.59 -13.23
C ASP A 306 -8.34 -10.04 -11.86
N PHE A 307 -9.43 -9.43 -11.40
CA PHE A 307 -10.14 -9.98 -10.26
C PHE A 307 -10.74 -11.33 -10.63
N THR A 308 -10.58 -12.31 -9.74
CA THR A 308 -11.19 -13.63 -9.95
C THR A 308 -12.67 -13.59 -9.57
N TRP A 309 -13.51 -14.31 -10.33
CA TRP A 309 -14.95 -14.42 -10.12
C TRP A 309 -15.29 -15.86 -9.71
N ARG A 310 -16.25 -16.07 -8.80
CA ARG A 310 -16.88 -17.40 -8.60
C ARG A 310 -18.39 -17.31 -8.82
N GLY A 311 -18.92 -18.21 -9.64
CA GLY A 311 -20.35 -18.50 -9.70
C GLY A 311 -21.10 -17.87 -10.86
N ARG A 312 -22.43 -17.86 -10.77
CA ARG A 312 -23.37 -17.51 -11.85
C ARG A 312 -23.70 -16.01 -11.91
N ASP A 313 -23.23 -15.23 -10.94
CA ASP A 313 -23.68 -13.86 -10.66
C ASP A 313 -22.58 -12.78 -10.79
N ASP A 314 -21.42 -13.10 -11.41
CA ASP A 314 -20.33 -12.14 -11.65
C ASP A 314 -20.00 -11.26 -10.43
N MET A 315 -19.84 -11.86 -9.23
CA MET A 315 -19.34 -11.14 -8.04
C MET A 315 -17.86 -11.43 -7.79
N VAL A 316 -17.11 -10.37 -7.46
CA VAL A 316 -15.67 -10.41 -7.19
C VAL A 316 -15.42 -11.37 -6.02
N LEU A 317 -14.46 -12.28 -6.17
CA LEU A 317 -14.14 -13.25 -5.13
C LEU A 317 -13.33 -12.63 -3.99
N GLU A 318 -13.99 -12.44 -2.85
CA GLU A 318 -13.34 -12.33 -1.56
C GLU A 318 -13.06 -13.75 -1.02
N GLU A 319 -11.80 -14.02 -0.64
CA GLU A 319 -11.43 -15.31 -0.07
C GLU A 319 -12.09 -15.46 1.31
N PRO A 320 -12.84 -16.55 1.54
CA PRO A 320 -13.54 -16.76 2.80
C PRO A 320 -12.62 -16.65 4.01
N ASP A 321 -13.16 -16.11 5.11
CA ASP A 321 -12.50 -16.01 6.42
C ASP A 321 -11.28 -15.07 6.53
N ILE A 322 -10.71 -14.60 5.41
CA ILE A 322 -9.52 -13.73 5.40
C ILE A 322 -9.75 -12.31 4.88
N ASN A 323 -10.91 -12.06 4.29
CA ASN A 323 -11.36 -10.77 3.76
C ASN A 323 -10.38 -10.12 2.76
N MET A 324 -9.81 -10.92 1.86
CA MET A 324 -8.92 -10.44 0.80
C MET A 324 -9.45 -10.85 -0.56
N TYR A 325 -9.38 -9.93 -1.53
CA TYR A 325 -9.70 -10.27 -2.92
C TYR A 325 -8.62 -11.12 -3.54
N LEU A 326 -9.03 -12.12 -4.32
CA LEU A 326 -8.12 -12.93 -5.12
C LEU A 326 -8.00 -12.35 -6.53
N VAL A 327 -6.79 -12.02 -6.94
CA VAL A 327 -6.46 -11.53 -8.28
C VAL A 327 -5.58 -12.52 -9.04
N GLU A 328 -5.84 -12.67 -10.32
CA GLU A 328 -5.11 -13.52 -11.26
C GLU A 328 -4.26 -12.67 -12.18
N ARG A 329 -3.04 -13.09 -12.45
CA ARG A 329 -2.18 -12.44 -13.44
C ARG A 329 -2.78 -12.57 -14.83
N SER A 330 -2.96 -11.42 -15.49
CA SER A 330 -3.46 -11.37 -16.86
C SER A 330 -2.40 -11.82 -17.86
N PHE A 331 -2.82 -12.58 -18.87
CA PHE A 331 -1.98 -13.04 -19.97
C PHE A 331 -2.51 -12.52 -21.30
N SER A 332 -1.59 -12.14 -22.18
CA SER A 332 -1.90 -11.77 -23.56
C SER A 332 -2.48 -12.97 -24.30
N SER A 333 -3.47 -12.72 -25.17
CA SER A 333 -3.94 -13.69 -26.15
C SER A 333 -2.87 -14.03 -27.19
N VAL A 334 -1.89 -13.14 -27.38
CA VAL A 334 -0.77 -13.31 -28.32
C VAL A 334 0.40 -14.02 -27.61
N LEU A 335 0.91 -15.08 -28.23
CA LEU A 335 2.09 -15.82 -27.78
C LEU A 335 3.38 -15.14 -28.24
N ASP A 336 4.47 -15.34 -27.49
CA ASP A 336 5.78 -14.87 -27.93
C ASP A 336 6.34 -15.75 -29.06
N SER A 337 7.50 -15.35 -29.61
CA SER A 337 8.18 -16.07 -30.69
C SER A 337 8.59 -17.51 -30.34
N SER A 338 8.60 -17.87 -29.05
CA SER A 338 8.85 -19.23 -28.56
C SER A 338 7.57 -20.02 -28.25
N GLY A 339 6.39 -19.44 -28.52
CA GLY A 339 5.09 -20.05 -28.24
C GLY A 339 4.66 -19.96 -26.78
N GLN A 340 5.33 -19.15 -25.95
CA GLN A 340 4.96 -18.98 -24.54
C GLN A 340 3.97 -17.83 -24.37
N ARG A 341 3.07 -17.97 -23.38
CA ARG A 341 2.15 -16.89 -23.00
C ARG A 341 2.93 -15.69 -22.46
N MET A 342 2.67 -14.52 -23.01
CA MET A 342 3.17 -13.26 -22.48
C MET A 342 2.21 -12.72 -21.43
N ARG A 343 2.72 -11.99 -20.45
CA ARG A 343 1.87 -11.26 -19.50
C ARG A 343 1.18 -10.12 -20.25
N ALA A 344 -0.09 -9.86 -19.95
CA ALA A 344 -0.80 -8.75 -20.57
C ALA A 344 -0.22 -7.42 -20.07
N GLY A 345 0.49 -6.71 -20.95
CA GLY A 345 1.05 -5.40 -20.66
C GLY A 345 0.20 -4.26 -21.22
N GLU A 346 0.40 -3.07 -20.68
CA GLU A 346 -0.26 -1.84 -21.11
C GLU A 346 0.63 -0.63 -20.84
N ILE A 347 0.44 0.44 -21.62
CA ILE A 347 1.10 1.73 -21.40
C ILE A 347 0.05 2.72 -20.91
N ILE A 348 0.27 3.27 -19.72
CA ILE A 348 -0.62 4.25 -19.09
C ILE A 348 0.17 5.49 -18.66
N PRO A 349 -0.48 6.65 -18.54
CA PRO A 349 0.08 7.79 -17.82
C PRO A 349 0.37 7.45 -16.35
N LEU A 350 1.43 8.05 -15.78
CA LEU A 350 1.72 7.92 -14.35
C LEU A 350 0.54 8.41 -13.49
N VAL A 351 -0.18 9.42 -13.96
CA VAL A 351 -1.31 10.05 -13.25
C VAL A 351 -2.54 9.16 -13.11
N SER A 352 -2.61 8.06 -13.86
CA SER A 352 -3.70 7.08 -13.77
C SER A 352 -3.52 6.11 -12.59
N VAL A 353 -2.35 6.09 -11.94
CA VAL A 353 -2.17 5.36 -10.68
C VAL A 353 -2.96 6.07 -9.58
N SER A 354 -3.64 5.31 -8.73
CA SER A 354 -4.33 5.87 -7.55
C SER A 354 -3.62 5.51 -6.25
N HIS A 355 -3.27 4.24 -6.07
CA HIS A 355 -2.62 3.74 -4.85
C HIS A 355 -1.53 2.73 -5.19
N ALA A 356 -0.47 2.63 -4.39
CA ALA A 356 0.24 1.35 -4.36
C ALA A 356 -0.56 0.36 -3.54
N VAL A 357 -0.43 -0.92 -3.85
CA VAL A 357 -1.11 -2.00 -3.14
C VAL A 357 -0.15 -3.12 -2.83
N GLY A 358 -0.43 -3.89 -1.78
CA GLY A 358 0.32 -5.10 -1.49
C GLY A 358 -0.27 -6.30 -2.22
N LEU A 359 0.58 -7.13 -2.82
CA LEU A 359 0.19 -8.46 -3.30
C LEU A 359 0.92 -9.54 -2.53
N ILE A 360 0.19 -10.55 -2.05
CA ILE A 360 0.75 -11.74 -1.41
C ILE A 360 0.43 -12.95 -2.30
N PRO A 361 1.42 -13.78 -2.68
CA PRO A 361 1.14 -14.99 -3.44
C PRO A 361 0.09 -15.88 -2.78
N HIS A 362 -0.84 -16.41 -3.57
CA HIS A 362 -1.72 -17.47 -3.10
C HIS A 362 -0.90 -18.77 -2.95
N PHE A 363 -0.49 -19.09 -1.72
CA PHE A 363 0.39 -20.24 -1.43
C PHE A 363 -0.33 -21.59 -1.43
N GLY A 364 -1.66 -21.61 -1.27
CA GLY A 364 -2.45 -22.83 -1.10
C GLY A 364 -1.95 -23.75 0.03
N HIS A 365 -2.33 -25.02 -0.04
CA HIS A 365 -1.93 -26.04 0.96
C HIS A 365 -0.41 -26.30 0.97
N THR A 366 0.26 -26.26 -0.18
CA THR A 366 1.69 -26.56 -0.34
C THR A 366 2.40 -25.40 -1.02
N ILE A 367 3.38 -24.80 -0.33
CA ILE A 367 4.23 -23.73 -0.90
C ILE A 367 5.14 -24.37 -1.96
N ASP A 368 5.18 -23.75 -3.14
CA ASP A 368 6.17 -24.08 -4.15
C ASP A 368 7.59 -23.85 -3.60
N PRO A 369 8.44 -24.90 -3.51
CA PRO A 369 9.77 -24.80 -2.93
C PRO A 369 10.73 -23.91 -3.73
N GLN A 370 10.39 -23.54 -4.97
CA GLN A 370 11.16 -22.60 -5.77
C GLN A 370 10.88 -21.14 -5.41
N LEU A 371 9.85 -20.86 -4.61
CA LEU A 371 9.51 -19.50 -4.21
C LEU A 371 10.56 -18.93 -3.25
N THR A 372 11.00 -17.73 -3.57
CA THR A 372 11.95 -16.92 -2.83
C THR A 372 11.43 -15.48 -2.78
N MET A 373 11.99 -14.65 -1.91
CA MET A 373 11.65 -13.22 -1.86
C MET A 373 11.86 -12.49 -3.20
N ASN A 374 12.74 -13.00 -4.08
CA ASN A 374 13.10 -12.35 -5.35
C ASN A 374 12.21 -12.77 -6.53
N ASN A 375 11.40 -13.82 -6.36
CA ASN A 375 10.55 -14.37 -7.41
C ASN A 375 9.07 -14.56 -6.97
N SER A 376 8.72 -14.15 -5.75
CA SER A 376 7.36 -14.19 -5.20
C SER A 376 6.34 -13.44 -6.05
N LEU A 377 6.73 -12.35 -6.73
CA LEU A 377 5.88 -11.64 -7.70
C LEU A 377 6.13 -12.07 -9.17
N LYS A 378 7.00 -13.06 -9.41
CA LYS A 378 7.39 -13.51 -10.76
C LYS A 378 6.75 -14.84 -11.14
N ILE A 379 6.82 -15.82 -10.25
CA ILE A 379 6.39 -17.19 -10.53
C ILE A 379 4.87 -17.37 -10.35
N PRO A 380 4.26 -16.90 -9.24
CA PRO A 380 2.83 -17.14 -9.00
C PRO A 380 1.94 -16.43 -10.01
N ILE A 381 0.79 -17.07 -10.25
CA ILE A 381 -0.30 -16.57 -11.10
C ILE A 381 -1.37 -15.90 -10.25
N PHE A 382 -1.71 -16.48 -9.10
CA PHE A 382 -2.75 -15.96 -8.20
C PHE A 382 -2.14 -15.24 -6.99
N PHE A 383 -2.77 -14.14 -6.59
CA PHE A 383 -2.34 -13.29 -5.48
C PHE A 383 -3.55 -12.81 -4.67
N TYR A 384 -3.35 -12.64 -3.37
CA TYR A 384 -4.26 -11.88 -2.52
C TYR A 384 -3.92 -10.40 -2.60
N LEU A 385 -4.93 -9.56 -2.81
CA LEU A 385 -4.85 -8.12 -2.65
C LEU A 385 -4.85 -7.79 -1.15
N ASN A 386 -3.70 -7.35 -0.65
CA ASN A 386 -3.45 -7.19 0.77
C ASN A 386 -3.84 -5.80 1.26
N HIS A 387 -5.05 -5.68 1.80
CA HIS A 387 -5.52 -4.45 2.45
C HIS A 387 -4.79 -4.14 3.76
N TYR A 388 -4.06 -5.09 4.36
CA TYR A 388 -3.20 -4.80 5.52
C TYR A 388 -1.87 -4.13 5.13
N ALA A 389 -1.52 -4.03 3.85
CA ALA A 389 -0.21 -3.51 3.42
C ALA A 389 0.06 -2.09 3.94
N ASP A 390 -1.00 -1.28 4.04
CA ASP A 390 -0.98 0.06 4.60
C ASP A 390 -2.28 0.36 5.37
N LYS A 391 -2.23 1.28 6.34
CA LYS A 391 -3.40 1.64 7.16
C LYS A 391 -4.48 2.37 6.35
N GLU A 392 -4.10 3.15 5.33
CA GLU A 392 -5.06 3.82 4.44
C GLU A 392 -5.74 2.83 3.49
N LEU A 393 -4.96 1.89 2.95
CA LEU A 393 -5.50 0.81 2.12
C LEU A 393 -6.52 -0.03 2.87
N TYR A 394 -6.28 -0.28 4.16
CA TYR A 394 -7.22 -1.01 5.01
C TYR A 394 -8.62 -0.37 5.03
N GLN A 395 -8.69 0.96 5.05
CA GLN A 395 -9.95 1.72 5.05
C GLN A 395 -10.54 1.93 3.65
N THR A 396 -9.75 1.70 2.59
CA THR A 396 -10.16 1.99 1.21
C THR A 396 -10.67 0.74 0.48
N LEU A 397 -10.18 -0.44 0.86
CA LEU A 397 -10.49 -1.73 0.21
C LEU A 397 -11.57 -2.56 0.92
N LEU A 398 -11.94 -2.19 2.15
CA LEU A 398 -13.04 -2.73 2.95
C LEU A 398 -14.12 -1.66 3.13
#